data_AF-A0A443SRE5-F1
#
_entry.id   AF-A0A443SRE5-F1
#
_cell.length_a   1.000
_cell.length_b   1.000
_cell.length_c   1.000
_cell.angle_alpha   90.00
_cell.angle_beta   90.00
_cell.angle_gamma   90.00
#
_symmetry.space_group_name_H-M   'P 1'
#
loop_
_entity.id
_entity.type
_entity.pdbx_description
1 polymer ?
#
loop_
_entity_poly.entity_id
_entity_poly.type
_entity_poly.pdbx_seq_one_letter_code
_entity_poly.pdbx_strand_id
1 'polypeptide(L)'
;MTEKSGDRAQLEDYIYELETRKTADKNESDDSNHLSDTTDIASQLANKEKDLILAAELGKALLERNELLTRANERITEEYSHKLEILEQEKYALRRKLDCANAEFESRTAEMQSDLYSLRKELEEKHVVLRQTEKDKTDLIRELMEQNHRLTSELKQASESENQLSEQLQSVRAQFNVRRTNLNDHVAQLEALREEINILLKRKSDLEKRISILREEREHLSFSLEESSDRIVELEKQNQEQESYIRTLSEDLDECRHTNTQLQRRLDERYNSKKGSTISLTERRVKTALINEIEMCSSSSSAEDEMRSLNCHTLNAGQLDEIECDLFALNEDDCGEKFRKQLLEIYQQLRRVYQDIQRRKDNNGSFNSTQDSGVPATPEEVHTNQINFAFISAFIKEIETQLNYAFAELIEGPCDACKSLLEERTELQRLRKETVEKSDELKKLSEQNIELSTRVTLLETELKAVKEERDNLKECIESDATPKDEIVKRAWELRDQAVARKNTVEIELAKTRIECMHVNSQLMEAIQQKIELSQQLEQWQVDMQSLLDEQLKKKLTSHEQDEKSRTNRLHQNYANVNVTAQLNNKSKFLKLWRT
;
A
#
# COMPACT_ATOMS: atom_id res chain seq x y z
N MET A 1 85.90 -70.79 31.57
CA MET A 1 85.68 -72.20 31.93
C MET A 1 86.86 -73.11 31.59
N THR A 2 87.98 -72.59 31.07
CA THR A 2 89.13 -73.38 30.59
C THR A 2 90.28 -73.53 31.61
N GLU A 3 90.34 -72.72 32.66
CA GLU A 3 91.38 -72.82 33.71
C GLU A 3 91.13 -73.93 34.74
N LYS A 4 89.90 -74.45 34.84
CA LYS A 4 89.57 -75.54 35.79
C LYS A 4 90.09 -76.92 35.37
N SER A 5 90.56 -77.08 34.13
CA SER A 5 91.03 -78.38 33.61
C SER A 5 92.51 -78.64 33.86
N GLY A 6 93.34 -77.61 34.07
CA GLY A 6 94.78 -77.75 34.36
C GLY A 6 95.04 -78.21 35.80
N ASP A 7 94.35 -77.61 36.77
CA ASP A 7 94.50 -77.93 38.21
C ASP A 7 93.99 -79.33 38.55
N ARG A 8 93.01 -79.85 37.78
CA ARG A 8 92.46 -81.20 37.98
C ARG A 8 93.45 -82.30 37.62
N ALA A 9 94.24 -82.10 36.56
CA ALA A 9 95.27 -83.04 36.15
C ALA A 9 96.41 -83.14 37.20
N GLN A 10 96.79 -82.02 37.82
CA GLN A 10 97.83 -81.99 38.85
C GLN A 10 97.41 -82.67 40.16
N LEU A 11 96.13 -82.57 40.52
CA LEU A 11 95.56 -83.26 41.68
C LEU A 11 95.40 -84.77 41.43
N GLU A 12 95.07 -85.18 40.21
CA GLU A 12 94.95 -86.60 39.83
C GLU A 12 96.33 -87.31 39.81
N ASP A 13 97.40 -86.64 39.35
CA ASP A 13 98.77 -87.18 39.39
C ASP A 13 99.33 -87.35 40.82
N TYR A 14 99.03 -86.41 41.73
CA TYR A 14 99.49 -86.47 43.13
C TYR A 14 98.77 -87.58 43.93
N ILE A 15 97.49 -87.84 43.63
CA ILE A 15 96.75 -88.96 44.25
C ILE A 15 97.33 -90.31 43.79
N TYR A 16 97.75 -90.42 42.53
CA TYR A 16 98.40 -91.64 42.00
C TYR A 16 99.77 -91.92 42.66
N GLU A 17 100.58 -90.89 42.92
CA GLU A 17 101.84 -91.03 43.65
C GLU A 17 101.64 -91.45 45.13
N LEU A 18 100.54 -91.02 45.76
CA LEU A 18 100.20 -91.41 47.13
C LEU A 18 99.67 -92.86 47.22
N GLU A 19 98.90 -93.30 46.22
CA GLU A 19 98.41 -94.69 46.16
C GLU A 19 99.54 -95.70 45.92
N THR A 20 100.55 -95.34 45.13
CA THR A 20 101.72 -96.20 44.85
C THR A 20 102.67 -96.34 46.05
N ARG A 21 102.75 -95.35 46.94
CA ARG A 21 103.50 -95.47 48.21
C ARG A 21 102.77 -96.32 49.25
N LYS A 22 101.44 -96.25 49.30
CA LYS A 22 100.63 -96.96 50.31
C LYS A 22 100.53 -98.48 50.06
N THR A 23 100.77 -98.94 48.83
CA THR A 23 100.83 -100.38 48.49
C THR A 23 102.17 -101.02 48.86
N ALA A 24 103.24 -100.23 49.06
CA ALA A 24 104.55 -100.75 49.46
C ALA A 24 104.62 -101.13 50.96
N ASP A 25 103.87 -100.44 51.82
CA ASP A 25 103.96 -100.60 53.29
C ASP A 25 103.02 -101.66 53.91
N LYS A 26 102.20 -102.36 53.11
CA LYS A 26 101.19 -103.30 53.63
C LYS A 26 101.55 -104.79 53.58
N ASN A 27 102.71 -105.15 53.05
CA ASN A 27 103.18 -106.53 53.07
C ASN A 27 104.35 -106.69 54.04
N GLU A 28 103.99 -107.00 55.30
CA GLU A 28 104.62 -108.09 56.06
C GLU A 28 105.13 -109.22 55.12
N SER A 29 106.23 -109.92 55.32
CA SER A 29 106.95 -110.34 56.53
C SER A 29 108.26 -111.03 56.11
N ASP A 30 109.37 -110.79 56.80
CA ASP A 30 109.95 -111.79 57.72
C ASP A 30 111.39 -111.46 58.13
N ASP A 31 111.56 -111.49 59.45
CA ASP A 31 112.71 -111.90 60.23
C ASP A 31 114.08 -111.20 60.11
N SER A 32 114.35 -110.48 61.21
CA SER A 32 115.61 -110.52 61.97
C SER A 32 116.87 -109.92 61.32
N ASN A 33 117.26 -108.72 61.76
CA ASN A 33 118.27 -108.56 62.80
C ASN A 33 118.57 -107.07 62.99
N HIS A 34 118.30 -106.59 64.19
CA HIS A 34 118.58 -105.24 64.67
C HIS A 34 120.03 -104.82 64.43
N LEU A 35 120.26 -103.86 63.54
CA LEU A 35 121.36 -102.86 63.60
C LEU A 35 121.27 -101.75 62.52
N SER A 36 120.08 -101.50 61.92
CA SER A 36 119.85 -100.46 60.90
C SER A 36 118.64 -99.54 61.13
N ASP A 37 117.93 -99.65 62.26
CA ASP A 37 116.63 -98.98 62.44
C ASP A 37 116.72 -97.47 62.75
N THR A 38 117.84 -96.95 63.27
CA THR A 38 117.92 -95.53 63.69
C THR A 38 118.05 -94.55 62.51
N THR A 39 118.78 -94.94 61.47
CA THR A 39 118.90 -94.18 60.21
C THR A 39 117.62 -94.20 59.38
N ASP A 40 116.86 -95.29 59.46
CA ASP A 40 115.59 -95.43 58.75
C ASP A 40 114.45 -94.72 59.50
N ILE A 41 114.48 -94.67 60.83
CA ILE A 41 113.58 -93.83 61.63
C ILE A 41 113.82 -92.33 61.38
N ALA A 42 115.08 -91.89 61.29
CA ALA A 42 115.41 -90.47 61.05
C ALA A 42 115.06 -90.00 59.63
N SER A 43 115.26 -90.84 58.61
CA SER A 43 114.85 -90.55 57.23
C SER A 43 113.32 -90.53 57.10
N GLN A 44 112.61 -91.45 57.77
CA GLN A 44 111.15 -91.46 57.85
C GLN A 44 110.61 -90.22 58.60
N LEU A 45 111.27 -89.76 59.65
CA LEU A 45 110.91 -88.53 60.36
C LEU A 45 111.08 -87.29 59.48
N ALA A 46 112.21 -87.17 58.77
CA ALA A 46 112.44 -86.07 57.84
C ALA A 46 111.46 -86.07 56.65
N ASN A 47 111.07 -87.26 56.16
CA ASN A 47 110.03 -87.38 55.14
C ASN A 47 108.65 -86.98 55.69
N LYS A 48 108.31 -87.39 56.92
CA LYS A 48 107.07 -86.95 57.59
C LYS A 48 107.06 -85.46 57.89
N GLU A 49 108.20 -84.84 58.23
CA GLU A 49 108.32 -83.39 58.38
C GLU A 49 108.12 -82.66 57.04
N LYS A 50 108.70 -83.17 55.94
CA LYS A 50 108.43 -82.64 54.59
C LYS A 50 106.98 -82.78 54.20
N ASP A 51 106.36 -83.94 54.44
CA ASP A 51 104.94 -84.18 54.14
C ASP A 51 104.03 -83.30 55.00
N LEU A 52 104.39 -83.03 56.27
CA LEU A 52 103.67 -82.08 57.13
C LEU A 52 103.78 -80.64 56.62
N ILE A 53 104.96 -80.23 56.16
CA ILE A 53 105.18 -78.90 55.56
C ILE A 53 104.37 -78.79 54.26
N LEU A 54 104.43 -79.79 53.38
CA LEU A 54 103.66 -79.82 52.13
C LEU A 54 102.15 -79.83 52.40
N ALA A 55 101.67 -80.57 53.40
CA ALA A 55 100.27 -80.56 53.80
C ALA A 55 99.85 -79.18 54.35
N ALA A 56 100.72 -78.49 55.09
CA ALA A 56 100.47 -77.12 55.56
C ALA A 56 100.50 -76.10 54.41
N GLU A 57 101.40 -76.24 53.44
CA GLU A 57 101.46 -75.41 52.24
C GLU A 57 100.24 -75.62 51.34
N LEU A 58 99.81 -76.86 51.14
CA LEU A 58 98.57 -77.20 50.44
C LEU A 58 97.35 -76.69 51.20
N GLY A 59 97.34 -76.80 52.54
CA GLY A 59 96.31 -76.22 53.40
C GLY A 59 96.25 -74.70 53.25
N LYS A 60 97.40 -74.02 53.19
CA LYS A 60 97.49 -72.57 52.97
C LYS A 60 97.00 -72.19 51.58
N ALA A 61 97.42 -72.90 50.52
CA ALA A 61 96.93 -72.66 49.16
C ALA A 61 95.42 -72.89 49.03
N LEU A 62 94.88 -73.91 49.73
CA LEU A 62 93.44 -74.15 49.80
C LEU A 62 92.72 -73.04 50.55
N LEU A 63 93.26 -72.55 51.67
CA LEU A 63 92.68 -71.42 52.41
C LEU A 63 92.69 -70.15 51.56
N GLU A 64 93.80 -69.80 50.91
CA GLU A 64 93.89 -68.64 50.01
C GLU A 64 92.90 -68.75 48.85
N ARG A 65 92.76 -69.92 48.24
CA ARG A 65 91.75 -70.16 47.19
C ARG A 65 90.33 -70.03 47.74
N ASN A 66 90.07 -70.52 48.95
CA ASN A 66 88.77 -70.40 49.59
C ASN A 66 88.45 -68.92 49.92
N GLU A 67 89.43 -68.15 50.40
CA GLU A 67 89.30 -66.70 50.58
C GLU A 67 89.01 -65.96 49.28
N LEU A 68 89.71 -66.29 48.18
CA LEU A 68 89.42 -65.70 46.87
C LEU A 68 88.03 -66.07 46.35
N LEU A 69 87.59 -67.31 46.58
CA LEU A 69 86.23 -67.74 46.27
C LEU A 69 85.20 -66.99 47.11
N THR A 70 85.45 -66.76 48.40
CA THR A 70 84.59 -65.96 49.28
C THR A 70 84.50 -64.52 48.78
N ARG A 71 85.64 -63.86 48.48
CA ARG A 71 85.65 -62.50 47.91
C ARG A 71 84.97 -62.41 46.53
N ALA A 72 85.03 -63.47 45.73
CA ALA A 72 84.31 -63.53 44.46
C ALA A 72 82.80 -63.70 44.69
N ASN A 73 82.40 -64.56 45.63
CA ASN A 73 81.00 -64.74 46.01
C ASN A 73 80.40 -63.45 46.60
N GLU A 74 81.14 -62.73 47.44
CA GLU A 74 80.74 -61.43 48.01
C GLU A 74 80.46 -60.42 46.89
N ARG A 75 81.39 -60.23 45.95
CA ARG A 75 81.18 -59.34 44.79
C ARG A 75 79.95 -59.72 43.98
N ILE A 76 79.76 -61.01 43.73
CA ILE A 76 78.57 -61.50 43.01
C ILE A 76 77.29 -61.22 43.82
N THR A 77 77.30 -61.40 45.14
CA THR A 77 76.15 -61.08 45.98
C THR A 77 75.84 -59.59 46.00
N GLU A 78 76.86 -58.73 46.02
CA GLU A 78 76.71 -57.27 45.90
C GLU A 78 76.11 -56.89 44.55
N GLU A 79 76.64 -57.44 43.44
CA GLU A 79 76.08 -57.22 42.10
C GLU A 79 74.62 -57.67 42.00
N TYR A 80 74.26 -58.80 42.61
CA TYR A 80 72.87 -59.25 42.64
C TYR A 80 71.99 -58.35 43.51
N SER A 81 72.48 -57.87 44.65
CA SER A 81 71.75 -56.91 45.48
C SER A 81 71.49 -55.60 44.74
N HIS A 82 72.49 -55.07 44.03
CA HIS A 82 72.34 -53.86 43.23
C HIS A 82 71.35 -54.04 42.07
N LYS A 83 71.40 -55.19 41.37
CA LYS A 83 70.42 -55.52 40.32
C LYS A 83 69.01 -55.63 40.89
N LEU A 84 68.85 -56.21 42.09
CA LEU A 84 67.55 -56.27 42.76
C LEU A 84 67.02 -54.87 43.11
N GLU A 85 67.87 -53.99 43.64
CA GLU A 85 67.50 -52.59 43.92
C GLU A 85 67.03 -51.85 42.67
N ILE A 86 67.75 -51.97 41.55
CA ILE A 86 67.36 -51.35 40.27
C ILE A 86 65.99 -51.88 39.81
N LEU A 87 65.80 -53.20 39.82
CA LEU A 87 64.53 -53.81 39.41
C LEU A 87 63.37 -53.39 40.31
N GLU A 88 63.60 -53.23 41.61
CA GLU A 88 62.61 -52.69 42.53
C GLU A 88 62.27 -51.24 42.21
N GLN A 89 63.27 -50.38 41.98
CA GLN A 89 63.06 -48.99 41.57
C GLN A 89 62.27 -48.90 40.25
N GLU A 90 62.64 -49.68 39.24
CA GLU A 90 61.93 -49.76 37.96
C GLU A 90 60.49 -50.23 38.14
N LYS A 91 60.25 -51.25 38.97
CA LYS A 91 58.92 -51.74 39.31
C LYS A 91 58.07 -50.64 39.98
N TYR A 92 58.61 -49.90 40.95
CA TYR A 92 57.90 -48.79 41.58
C TYR A 92 57.64 -47.66 40.60
N ALA A 93 58.61 -47.32 39.74
CA ALA A 93 58.45 -46.31 38.71
C ALA A 93 57.37 -46.69 37.67
N LEU A 94 57.35 -47.96 37.22
CA LEU A 94 56.34 -48.47 36.30
C LEU A 94 54.95 -48.49 36.92
N ARG A 95 54.82 -48.90 38.19
CA ARG A 95 53.55 -48.83 38.93
C ARG A 95 53.02 -47.40 38.99
N ARG A 96 53.87 -46.45 39.36
CA ARG A 96 53.47 -45.04 39.41
C ARG A 96 53.06 -44.51 38.03
N LYS A 97 53.78 -44.88 36.96
CA LYS A 97 53.39 -44.52 35.58
C LYS A 97 52.03 -45.12 35.19
N LEU A 98 51.77 -46.37 35.58
CA LEU A 98 50.48 -47.02 35.37
C LEU A 98 49.36 -46.31 36.14
N ASP A 99 49.61 -45.96 37.40
CA ASP A 99 48.62 -45.24 38.24
C ASP A 99 48.33 -43.84 37.67
N CYS A 100 49.35 -43.11 37.20
CA CYS A 100 49.16 -41.83 36.52
C CYS A 100 48.32 -41.99 35.24
N ALA A 101 48.63 -42.98 34.38
CA ALA A 101 47.86 -43.23 33.17
C ALA A 101 46.41 -43.65 33.49
N ASN A 102 46.21 -44.49 34.51
CA ASN A 102 44.87 -44.89 34.97
C ASN A 102 44.07 -43.67 35.45
N ALA A 103 44.67 -42.77 36.23
CA ALA A 103 44.00 -41.56 36.69
C ALA A 103 43.61 -40.62 35.53
N GLU A 104 44.46 -40.51 34.50
CA GLU A 104 44.12 -39.77 33.28
C GLU A 104 42.94 -40.40 32.54
N PHE A 105 42.90 -41.73 32.42
CA PHE A 105 41.76 -42.44 31.82
C PHE A 105 40.48 -42.32 32.65
N GLU A 106 40.58 -42.37 33.98
CA GLU A 106 39.45 -42.14 34.88
C GLU A 106 38.90 -40.72 34.74
N SER A 107 39.78 -39.70 34.68
CA SER A 107 39.39 -38.31 34.41
C SER A 107 38.70 -38.19 33.05
N ARG A 108 39.28 -38.78 32.00
CA ARG A 108 38.70 -38.73 30.66
C ARG A 108 37.34 -39.44 30.60
N THR A 109 37.21 -40.55 31.32
CA THR A 109 35.94 -41.28 31.43
C THR A 109 34.89 -40.45 32.17
N ALA A 110 35.28 -39.76 33.25
CA ALA A 110 34.39 -38.88 34.01
C ALA A 110 33.93 -37.67 33.18
N GLU A 111 34.82 -37.05 32.41
CA GLU A 111 34.48 -35.98 31.45
C GLU A 111 33.46 -36.48 30.43
N MET A 112 33.74 -37.59 29.75
CA MET A 112 32.82 -38.17 28.76
C MET A 112 31.47 -38.58 29.38
N GLN A 113 31.45 -39.06 30.63
CA GLN A 113 30.22 -39.35 31.35
C GLN A 113 29.42 -38.09 31.66
N SER A 114 30.09 -37.00 32.05
CA SER A 114 29.47 -35.68 32.27
C SER A 114 28.89 -35.12 30.97
N ASP A 115 29.62 -35.21 29.86
CA ASP A 115 29.16 -34.77 28.54
C ASP A 115 27.97 -35.60 28.05
N LEU A 116 27.98 -36.92 28.25
CA LEU A 116 26.82 -37.76 27.95
C LEU A 116 25.61 -37.40 28.80
N TYR A 117 25.82 -37.04 30.06
CA TYR A 117 24.75 -36.60 30.94
C TYR A 117 24.17 -35.25 30.51
N SER A 118 25.01 -34.26 30.19
CA SER A 118 24.57 -32.94 29.72
C SER A 118 23.82 -33.05 28.39
N LEU A 119 24.35 -33.79 27.42
CA LEU A 119 23.69 -34.00 26.12
C LEU A 119 22.35 -34.72 26.26
N ARG A 120 22.24 -35.72 27.15
CA ARG A 120 20.96 -36.38 27.44
C ARG A 120 19.95 -35.43 28.06
N LYS A 121 20.40 -34.57 28.99
CA LYS A 121 19.53 -33.56 29.62
C LYS A 121 19.04 -32.53 28.60
N GLU A 122 19.94 -32.00 27.78
CA GLU A 122 19.60 -31.07 26.70
C GLU A 122 18.62 -31.70 25.70
N LEU A 123 18.83 -32.97 25.33
CA LEU A 123 17.92 -33.70 24.46
C LEU A 123 16.52 -33.82 25.07
N GLU A 124 16.40 -34.17 26.34
CA GLU A 124 15.09 -34.25 27.02
C GLU A 124 14.42 -32.87 27.11
N GLU A 125 15.17 -31.82 27.46
CA GLU A 125 14.65 -30.44 27.47
C GLU A 125 14.14 -30.02 26.09
N LYS A 126 14.88 -30.31 25.02
CA LYS A 126 14.44 -30.05 23.64
C LYS A 126 13.19 -30.87 23.30
N HIS A 127 13.10 -32.13 23.71
CA HIS A 127 11.89 -32.94 23.50
C HIS A 127 10.67 -32.38 24.23
N VAL A 128 10.83 -31.90 25.47
CA VAL A 128 9.75 -31.27 26.23
C VAL A 128 9.30 -29.98 25.56
N VAL A 129 10.23 -29.12 25.15
CA VAL A 129 9.91 -27.88 24.44
C VAL A 129 9.20 -28.17 23.12
N LEU A 130 9.69 -29.13 22.32
CA LEU A 130 9.03 -29.52 21.07
C LEU A 130 7.60 -30.01 21.32
N ARG A 131 7.40 -30.92 22.28
CA ARG A 131 6.07 -31.39 22.67
C ARG A 131 5.15 -30.25 23.10
N GLN A 132 5.66 -29.25 23.82
CA GLN A 132 4.87 -28.09 24.20
C GLN A 132 4.51 -27.23 23.00
N THR A 133 5.47 -26.93 22.11
CA THR A 133 5.19 -26.14 20.90
C THR A 133 4.23 -26.86 19.95
N GLU A 134 4.25 -28.19 19.88
CA GLU A 134 3.28 -28.97 19.12
C GLU A 134 1.88 -28.85 19.71
N LYS A 135 1.75 -28.92 21.05
CA LYS A 135 0.47 -28.68 21.73
C LYS A 135 -0.06 -27.27 21.46
N ASP A 136 0.78 -26.26 21.64
CA ASP A 136 0.41 -24.86 21.40
C ASP A 136 -0.02 -24.65 19.93
N LYS A 137 0.67 -25.28 18.96
CA LYS A 137 0.27 -25.28 17.55
C LYS A 137 -1.09 -25.95 17.34
N THR A 138 -1.32 -27.12 17.95
CA THR A 138 -2.61 -27.81 17.84
C THR A 138 -3.76 -27.02 18.46
N ASP A 139 -3.50 -26.31 19.56
CA ASP A 139 -4.47 -25.43 20.20
C ASP A 139 -4.81 -24.22 19.32
N LEU A 140 -3.80 -23.56 18.73
CA LEU A 140 -4.02 -22.48 17.79
C LEU A 140 -4.78 -22.94 16.55
N ILE A 141 -4.46 -24.12 16.00
CA ILE A 141 -5.20 -24.70 14.86
C ILE A 141 -6.66 -24.93 15.24
N ARG A 142 -6.93 -25.46 16.43
CA ARG A 142 -8.29 -25.67 16.93
C ARG A 142 -9.06 -24.36 17.08
N GLU A 143 -8.45 -23.32 17.65
CA GLU A 143 -9.05 -22.00 17.76
C GLU A 143 -9.38 -21.40 16.39
N LEU A 144 -8.44 -21.47 15.44
CA LEU A 144 -8.66 -21.00 14.07
C LEU A 144 -9.75 -21.81 13.35
N MET A 145 -9.82 -23.12 13.58
CA MET A 145 -10.89 -23.97 13.05
C MET A 145 -12.25 -23.59 13.63
N GLU A 146 -12.35 -23.35 14.94
CA GLU A 146 -13.58 -22.90 15.59
C GLU A 146 -14.01 -21.52 15.09
N GLN A 147 -13.09 -20.57 14.93
CA GLN A 147 -13.38 -19.26 14.37
C GLN A 147 -13.88 -19.36 12.92
N ASN A 148 -13.21 -20.14 12.08
CA ASN A 148 -13.66 -20.38 10.71
C ASN A 148 -15.04 -21.05 10.66
N HIS A 149 -15.32 -21.99 11.57
CA HIS A 149 -16.62 -22.62 11.66
C HIS A 149 -17.72 -21.62 12.07
N ARG A 150 -17.45 -20.75 13.06
CA ARG A 150 -18.37 -19.69 13.48
C ARG A 150 -18.66 -18.71 12.35
N LEU A 151 -17.63 -18.18 11.69
CA LEU A 151 -17.77 -17.27 10.55
C LEU A 151 -18.54 -17.93 9.39
N THR A 152 -18.29 -19.22 9.13
CA THR A 152 -19.04 -19.97 8.11
C THR A 152 -20.52 -20.10 8.50
N SER A 153 -20.83 -20.32 9.78
CA SER A 153 -22.20 -20.37 10.27
C SER A 153 -22.89 -19.01 10.17
N GLU A 154 -22.21 -17.92 10.54
CA GLU A 154 -22.73 -16.55 10.40
C GLU A 154 -22.98 -16.19 8.93
N LEU A 155 -22.07 -16.56 8.03
CA LEU A 155 -22.24 -16.36 6.59
C LEU A 155 -23.45 -17.13 6.05
N LYS A 156 -23.65 -18.38 6.50
CA LYS A 156 -24.83 -19.17 6.14
C LYS A 156 -26.12 -18.52 6.62
N GLN A 157 -26.17 -18.07 7.88
CA GLN A 157 -27.34 -17.36 8.41
C GLN A 157 -27.62 -16.05 7.67
N ALA A 158 -26.58 -15.28 7.34
CA ALA A 158 -26.72 -14.07 6.53
C ALA A 158 -27.27 -14.39 5.13
N SER A 159 -26.74 -15.43 4.47
CA SER A 159 -27.22 -15.88 3.16
C SER A 159 -28.67 -16.37 3.21
N GLU A 160 -29.07 -17.11 4.25
CA GLU A 160 -30.46 -17.51 4.47
C GLU A 160 -31.38 -16.30 4.63
N SER A 161 -30.96 -15.28 5.41
CA SER A 161 -31.74 -14.05 5.56
C SER A 161 -31.84 -13.23 4.27
N GLU A 162 -30.78 -13.20 3.46
CA GLU A 162 -30.76 -12.55 2.14
C GLU A 162 -31.72 -13.25 1.18
N ASN A 163 -31.71 -14.59 1.17
CA ASN A 163 -32.65 -15.39 0.37
C ASN A 163 -34.10 -15.11 0.79
N GLN A 164 -34.39 -15.05 2.09
CA GLN A 164 -35.73 -14.69 2.60
C GLN A 164 -36.17 -13.29 2.16
N LEU A 165 -35.28 -12.30 2.24
CA LEU A 165 -35.57 -10.93 1.79
C LEU A 165 -35.77 -10.88 0.26
N SER A 166 -34.99 -11.65 -0.50
CA SER A 166 -35.12 -11.77 -1.95
C SER A 166 -36.47 -12.38 -2.34
N GLU A 167 -36.91 -13.44 -1.66
CA GLU A 167 -38.23 -14.04 -1.85
C GLU A 167 -39.36 -13.06 -1.53
N GLN A 168 -39.24 -12.32 -0.42
CA GLN A 168 -40.21 -11.26 -0.07
C GLN A 168 -40.26 -10.18 -1.15
N LEU A 169 -39.10 -9.74 -1.64
CA LEU A 169 -39.00 -8.73 -2.68
C LEU A 169 -39.58 -9.23 -4.02
N GLN A 170 -39.38 -10.51 -4.36
CA GLN A 170 -40.00 -11.15 -5.52
C GLN A 170 -41.52 -11.23 -5.38
N SER A 171 -42.03 -11.59 -4.20
CA SER A 171 -43.48 -11.59 -3.90
C SER A 171 -44.08 -10.20 -4.06
N VAL A 172 -43.43 -9.17 -3.50
CA VAL A 172 -43.88 -7.78 -3.64
C VAL A 172 -43.84 -7.33 -5.11
N ARG A 173 -42.76 -7.64 -5.85
CA ARG A 173 -42.69 -7.36 -7.29
C ARG A 173 -43.82 -8.05 -8.07
N ALA A 174 -44.14 -9.30 -7.74
CA ALA A 174 -45.26 -10.02 -8.35
C ALA A 174 -46.60 -9.33 -8.05
N GLN A 175 -46.83 -8.89 -6.80
CA GLN A 175 -48.03 -8.13 -6.42
C GLN A 175 -48.14 -6.80 -7.18
N PHE A 176 -47.04 -6.05 -7.31
CA PHE A 176 -47.03 -4.83 -8.11
C PHE A 176 -47.30 -5.10 -9.59
N ASN A 177 -46.74 -6.18 -10.15
CA ASN A 177 -47.04 -6.57 -11.52
C ASN A 177 -48.51 -6.88 -11.73
N VAL A 178 -49.15 -7.62 -10.82
CA VAL A 178 -50.60 -7.88 -10.89
C VAL A 178 -51.41 -6.59 -10.77
N ARG A 179 -51.06 -5.69 -9.85
CA ARG A 179 -51.74 -4.38 -9.73
C ARG A 179 -51.57 -3.54 -11.00
N ARG A 180 -50.38 -3.56 -11.60
CA ARG A 180 -50.09 -2.86 -12.86
C ARG A 180 -50.90 -3.44 -14.03
N THR A 181 -51.01 -4.76 -14.15
CA THR A 181 -51.86 -5.37 -15.20
C THR A 181 -53.32 -5.03 -14.98
N ASN A 182 -53.83 -5.11 -13.75
CA ASN A 182 -55.22 -4.75 -13.45
C ASN A 182 -55.49 -3.27 -13.77
N LEU A 183 -54.56 -2.37 -13.45
CA LEU A 183 -54.69 -0.96 -13.80
C LEU A 183 -54.71 -0.77 -15.32
N ASN A 184 -53.81 -1.43 -16.05
CA ASN A 184 -53.81 -1.39 -17.52
C ASN A 184 -55.12 -1.91 -18.11
N ASP A 185 -55.70 -2.97 -17.54
CA ASP A 185 -56.99 -3.50 -17.95
C ASP A 185 -58.12 -2.49 -17.72
N HIS A 186 -58.13 -1.80 -16.57
CA HIS A 186 -59.08 -0.71 -16.31
C HIS A 186 -58.89 0.49 -17.25
N VAL A 187 -57.65 0.85 -17.56
CA VAL A 187 -57.36 1.91 -18.54
C VAL A 187 -57.89 1.53 -19.93
N ALA A 188 -57.64 0.30 -20.37
CA ALA A 188 -58.17 -0.21 -21.63
C ALA A 188 -59.70 -0.23 -21.67
N GLN A 189 -60.36 -0.60 -20.56
CA GLN A 189 -61.82 -0.52 -20.41
C GLN A 189 -62.33 0.93 -20.52
N LEU A 190 -61.63 1.89 -19.88
CA LEU A 190 -61.99 3.31 -19.98
C LEU A 190 -61.78 3.86 -21.40
N GLU A 191 -60.73 3.43 -22.10
CA GLU A 191 -60.50 3.77 -23.51
C GLU A 191 -61.62 3.24 -24.40
N ALA A 192 -62.03 1.98 -24.23
CA ALA A 192 -63.16 1.41 -24.96
C ALA A 192 -64.47 2.17 -24.72
N LEU A 193 -64.77 2.54 -23.46
CA LEU A 193 -65.95 3.34 -23.14
C LEU A 193 -65.86 4.76 -23.73
N ARG A 194 -64.67 5.38 -23.74
CA ARG A 194 -64.46 6.68 -24.38
C ARG A 194 -64.70 6.61 -25.89
N GLU A 195 -64.24 5.54 -26.55
CA GLU A 195 -64.52 5.29 -27.97
C GLU A 195 -66.02 5.11 -28.22
N GLU A 196 -66.73 4.35 -27.39
CA GLU A 196 -68.17 4.18 -27.48
C GLU A 196 -68.92 5.51 -27.35
N ILE A 197 -68.55 6.34 -26.36
CA ILE A 197 -69.10 7.69 -26.19
C ILE A 197 -68.83 8.55 -27.42
N ASN A 198 -67.62 8.49 -28.00
CA ASN A 198 -67.29 9.24 -29.21
C ASN A 198 -68.14 8.81 -30.41
N ILE A 199 -68.41 7.51 -30.56
CA ILE A 199 -69.32 7.00 -31.61
C ILE A 199 -70.74 7.51 -31.38
N LEU A 200 -71.23 7.48 -30.14
CA LEU A 200 -72.55 8.02 -29.79
C LEU A 200 -72.65 9.53 -30.02
N LEU A 201 -71.60 10.29 -29.69
CA LEU A 201 -71.53 11.74 -29.95
C LEU A 201 -71.56 12.03 -31.45
N LYS A 202 -70.81 11.27 -32.28
CA LYS A 202 -70.88 11.39 -33.74
C LYS A 202 -72.30 11.11 -34.24
N ARG A 203 -72.92 10.00 -33.80
CA ARG A 203 -74.29 9.64 -34.17
C ARG A 203 -75.31 10.69 -33.74
N LYS A 204 -75.15 11.28 -32.55
CA LYS A 204 -75.95 12.41 -32.08
C LYS A 204 -75.80 13.62 -33.01
N SER A 205 -74.56 14.00 -33.35
CA SER A 205 -74.31 15.12 -34.25
C SER A 205 -74.91 14.92 -35.65
N ASP A 206 -74.91 13.68 -36.16
CA ASP A 206 -75.53 13.34 -37.44
C ASP A 206 -77.06 13.44 -37.37
N LEU A 207 -77.67 13.01 -36.25
CA LEU A 207 -79.11 13.19 -36.02
C LEU A 207 -79.49 14.66 -35.86
N GLU A 208 -78.68 15.45 -35.14
CA GLU A 208 -78.88 16.90 -35.02
C GLU A 208 -78.82 17.60 -36.38
N LYS A 209 -77.87 17.24 -37.24
CA LYS A 209 -77.79 17.73 -38.63
C LYS A 209 -79.04 17.35 -39.43
N ARG A 210 -79.49 16.09 -39.36
CA ARG A 210 -80.73 15.65 -40.03
C ARG A 210 -81.95 16.42 -39.54
N ILE A 211 -82.04 16.69 -38.23
CA ILE A 211 -83.11 17.51 -37.66
C ILE A 211 -83.03 18.96 -38.17
N SER A 212 -81.84 19.55 -38.31
CA SER A 212 -81.68 20.89 -38.90
C SER A 212 -82.20 20.94 -40.33
N ILE A 213 -81.80 19.99 -41.17
CA ILE A 213 -82.25 19.91 -42.57
C ILE A 213 -83.78 19.78 -42.64
N LEU A 214 -84.38 18.88 -41.85
CA LEU A 214 -85.84 18.74 -41.80
C LEU A 214 -86.54 20.01 -41.29
N ARG A 215 -85.92 20.79 -40.40
CA ARG A 215 -86.45 22.08 -39.95
C ARG A 215 -86.39 23.12 -41.07
N GLU A 216 -85.29 23.20 -41.79
CA GLU A 216 -85.11 24.07 -42.95
C GLU A 216 -86.12 23.72 -44.06
N GLU A 217 -86.29 22.43 -44.37
CA GLU A 217 -87.31 21.95 -45.33
C GLU A 217 -88.72 22.31 -44.87
N ARG A 218 -89.05 22.15 -43.58
CA ARG A 218 -90.34 22.55 -43.03
C ARG A 218 -90.56 24.07 -43.14
N GLU A 219 -89.55 24.88 -42.85
CA GLU A 219 -89.62 26.34 -42.98
C GLU A 219 -89.80 26.77 -44.44
N HIS A 220 -89.11 26.12 -45.39
CA HIS A 220 -89.29 26.36 -46.81
C HIS A 220 -90.71 25.98 -47.29
N LEU A 221 -91.24 24.85 -46.82
CA LEU A 221 -92.64 24.46 -47.09
C LEU A 221 -93.63 25.44 -46.46
N SER A 222 -93.35 25.96 -45.26
CA SER A 222 -94.15 27.01 -44.63
C SER A 222 -94.16 28.30 -45.46
N PHE A 223 -92.99 28.73 -45.95
CA PHE A 223 -92.88 29.90 -46.83
C PHE A 223 -93.66 29.70 -48.14
N SER A 224 -93.54 28.52 -48.76
CA SER A 224 -94.29 28.18 -49.98
C SER A 224 -95.80 28.15 -49.72
N LEU A 225 -96.22 27.69 -48.54
CA LEU A 225 -97.62 27.70 -48.13
C LEU A 225 -98.12 29.13 -47.94
N GLU A 226 -97.35 30.00 -47.28
CA GLU A 226 -97.65 31.43 -47.12
C GLU A 226 -97.77 32.14 -48.47
N GLU A 227 -96.83 31.95 -49.39
CA GLU A 227 -96.89 32.52 -50.74
C GLU A 227 -98.14 32.04 -51.51
N SER A 228 -98.48 30.75 -51.41
CA SER A 228 -99.70 30.22 -52.00
C SER A 228 -100.97 30.80 -51.35
N SER A 229 -100.94 31.05 -50.04
CA SER A 229 -102.03 31.69 -49.30
C SER A 229 -102.20 33.14 -49.73
N ASP A 230 -101.12 33.91 -49.85
CA ASP A 230 -101.13 35.28 -50.35
C ASP A 230 -101.67 35.34 -51.78
N ARG A 231 -101.27 34.38 -52.63
CA ARG A 231 -101.80 34.25 -53.99
C ARG A 231 -103.29 33.96 -54.01
N ILE A 232 -103.79 33.13 -53.09
CA ILE A 232 -105.24 32.89 -52.92
C ILE A 232 -105.93 34.21 -52.56
N VAL A 233 -105.41 34.97 -51.59
CA VAL A 233 -105.98 36.26 -51.18
C VAL A 233 -106.00 37.28 -52.33
N GLU A 234 -104.94 37.36 -53.15
CA GLU A 234 -104.93 38.21 -54.34
C GLU A 234 -106.02 37.81 -55.35
N LEU A 235 -106.17 36.51 -55.62
CA LEU A 235 -107.18 36.00 -56.54
C LEU A 235 -108.60 36.22 -55.99
N GLU A 236 -108.81 36.04 -54.69
CA GLU A 236 -110.07 36.37 -54.02
C GLU A 236 -110.41 37.86 -54.17
N LYS A 237 -109.41 38.75 -54.01
CA LYS A 237 -109.59 40.19 -54.22
C LYS A 237 -109.93 40.52 -55.68
N GLN A 238 -109.22 39.94 -56.65
CA GLN A 238 -109.52 40.12 -58.07
C GLN A 238 -110.93 39.63 -58.42
N ASN A 239 -111.36 38.52 -57.83
CA ASN A 239 -112.71 38.00 -58.03
C ASN A 239 -113.76 38.95 -57.45
N GLN A 240 -113.53 39.48 -56.24
CA GLN A 240 -114.41 40.52 -55.66
C GLN A 240 -114.46 41.80 -56.51
N GLU A 241 -113.32 42.24 -57.07
CA GLU A 241 -113.25 43.36 -58.01
C GLU A 241 -114.02 43.07 -59.30
N GLN A 242 -113.87 41.89 -59.90
CA GLN A 242 -114.64 41.48 -61.07
C GLN A 242 -116.15 41.37 -60.77
N GLU A 243 -116.53 40.82 -59.62
CA GLU A 243 -117.92 40.82 -59.16
C GLU A 243 -118.46 42.24 -58.99
N SER A 244 -117.65 43.18 -58.47
CA SER A 244 -118.02 44.60 -58.39
C SER A 244 -118.17 45.24 -59.78
N TYR A 245 -117.30 44.90 -60.72
CA TYR A 245 -117.37 45.38 -62.10
C TYR A 245 -118.60 44.83 -62.83
N ILE A 246 -118.92 43.54 -62.67
CA ILE A 246 -120.14 42.92 -63.21
C ILE A 246 -121.38 43.57 -62.58
N ARG A 247 -121.37 43.86 -61.27
CA ARG A 247 -122.46 44.61 -60.61
C ARG A 247 -122.66 45.97 -61.25
N THR A 248 -121.59 46.73 -61.44
CA THR A 248 -121.63 48.07 -62.07
C THR A 248 -122.15 47.98 -63.52
N LEU A 249 -121.62 47.05 -64.34
CA LEU A 249 -122.12 46.83 -65.70
C LEU A 249 -123.58 46.39 -65.75
N SER A 250 -124.03 45.65 -64.74
CA SER A 250 -125.44 45.26 -64.61
C SER A 250 -126.31 46.48 -64.29
N GLU A 251 -125.86 47.35 -63.39
CA GLU A 251 -126.50 48.63 -63.09
C GLU A 251 -126.58 49.53 -64.34
N ASP A 252 -125.47 49.68 -65.09
CA ASP A 252 -125.42 50.43 -66.35
C ASP A 252 -126.35 49.84 -67.43
N LEU A 253 -126.41 48.51 -67.55
CA LEU A 253 -127.32 47.82 -68.47
C LEU A 253 -128.78 48.07 -68.08
N ASP A 254 -129.10 48.05 -66.79
CA ASP A 254 -130.43 48.34 -66.30
C ASP A 254 -130.80 49.82 -66.51
N GLU A 255 -129.86 50.76 -66.38
CA GLU A 255 -130.06 52.17 -66.73
C GLU A 255 -130.28 52.35 -68.25
N CYS A 256 -129.47 51.70 -69.09
CA CYS A 256 -129.66 51.68 -70.55
C CYS A 256 -131.02 51.05 -70.94
N ARG A 257 -131.43 49.98 -70.27
CA ARG A 257 -132.77 49.39 -70.46
C ARG A 257 -133.86 50.36 -70.02
N HIS A 258 -133.69 51.05 -68.89
CA HIS A 258 -134.65 52.03 -68.39
C HIS A 258 -134.81 53.20 -69.38
N THR A 259 -133.70 53.79 -69.83
CA THR A 259 -133.72 54.86 -70.84
C THR A 259 -134.29 54.37 -72.17
N ASN A 260 -133.98 53.16 -72.62
CA ASN A 260 -134.57 52.58 -73.83
C ASN A 260 -136.09 52.39 -73.67
N THR A 261 -136.58 51.88 -72.53
CA THR A 261 -138.04 51.82 -72.27
C THR A 261 -138.68 53.21 -72.20
N GLN A 262 -137.96 54.23 -71.73
CA GLN A 262 -138.44 55.61 -71.70
C GLN A 262 -138.51 56.22 -73.10
N LEU A 263 -137.51 55.97 -73.95
CA LEU A 263 -137.50 56.34 -75.36
C LEU A 263 -138.59 55.60 -76.14
N GLN A 264 -138.79 54.32 -75.86
CA GLN A 264 -139.86 53.52 -76.45
C GLN A 264 -141.24 54.09 -76.09
N ARG A 265 -141.47 54.45 -74.81
CA ARG A 265 -142.67 55.18 -74.39
C ARG A 265 -142.85 56.51 -75.12
N ARG A 266 -141.77 57.28 -75.31
CA ARG A 266 -141.80 58.53 -76.11
C ARG A 266 -142.09 58.31 -77.59
N LEU A 267 -141.63 57.20 -78.18
CA LEU A 267 -141.96 56.80 -79.55
C LEU A 267 -143.43 56.41 -79.65
N ASP A 268 -143.94 55.62 -78.71
CA ASP A 268 -145.33 55.19 -78.65
C ASP A 268 -146.30 56.38 -78.42
N GLU A 269 -145.89 57.37 -77.64
CA GLU A 269 -146.62 58.65 -77.44
C GLU A 269 -146.66 59.52 -78.71
N ARG A 270 -145.61 59.48 -79.55
CA ARG A 270 -145.60 60.20 -80.84
C ARG A 270 -146.32 59.46 -81.96
N TYR A 271 -146.50 58.15 -81.86
CA TYR A 271 -147.16 57.33 -82.87
C TYR A 271 -148.70 57.49 -82.88
N ASN A 272 -149.32 57.98 -81.79
CA ASN A 272 -150.78 57.95 -81.63
C ASN A 272 -151.58 59.24 -81.99
N SER A 273 -151.00 60.27 -82.62
CA SER A 273 -151.71 61.57 -82.83
C SER A 273 -151.87 62.14 -84.25
N LYS A 274 -151.55 61.44 -85.36
CA LYS A 274 -152.01 61.90 -86.70
C LYS A 274 -151.91 60.80 -87.76
N LYS A 275 -153.05 60.42 -88.36
CA LYS A 275 -153.12 59.53 -89.53
C LYS A 275 -152.86 60.31 -90.83
N GLY A 276 -152.05 59.76 -91.72
CA GLY A 276 -152.04 60.08 -93.15
C GLY A 276 -150.70 59.82 -93.86
N SER A 277 -150.76 59.00 -94.93
CA SER A 277 -149.94 59.06 -96.17
C SER A 277 -148.41 58.84 -96.06
N THR A 278 -147.62 58.35 -97.03
CA THR A 278 -147.63 57.36 -98.12
C THR A 278 -146.14 57.18 -98.50
N ILE A 279 -145.75 56.08 -99.18
CA ILE A 279 -144.62 55.95 -100.15
C ILE A 279 -143.15 55.90 -99.62
N SER A 280 -142.53 54.73 -99.84
CA SER A 280 -141.33 54.43 -100.68
C SER A 280 -139.97 55.14 -100.54
N LEU A 281 -138.93 54.28 -100.48
CA LEU A 281 -137.57 54.34 -101.06
C LEU A 281 -136.44 55.27 -100.52
N THR A 282 -135.26 54.61 -100.41
CA THR A 282 -133.89 55.02 -100.80
C THR A 282 -132.98 55.90 -99.92
N GLU A 283 -131.79 55.31 -99.68
CA GLU A 283 -130.42 55.84 -99.80
C GLU A 283 -129.77 56.82 -98.78
N ARG A 284 -128.54 56.41 -98.40
CA ARG A 284 -127.24 57.15 -98.37
C ARG A 284 -126.68 57.80 -97.09
N ARG A 285 -125.52 57.23 -96.70
CA ARG A 285 -124.13 57.80 -96.59
C ARG A 285 -123.88 59.04 -95.72
N VAL A 286 -122.78 58.98 -94.96
CA VAL A 286 -121.53 59.82 -94.93
C VAL A 286 -120.77 59.42 -93.64
N LYS A 287 -119.58 58.78 -93.64
CA LYS A 287 -118.17 59.19 -93.92
C LYS A 287 -117.45 59.97 -92.78
N THR A 288 -116.12 59.73 -92.72
CA THR A 288 -114.98 60.44 -92.04
C THR A 288 -114.70 60.17 -90.55
N ALA A 289 -113.48 60.19 -89.99
CA ALA A 289 -112.07 60.04 -90.41
C ALA A 289 -111.17 60.19 -89.14
N LEU A 290 -110.00 59.53 -89.10
CA LEU A 290 -108.70 59.85 -88.42
C LEU A 290 -108.63 60.58 -87.05
N ILE A 291 -107.78 60.08 -86.14
CA ILE A 291 -106.59 60.79 -85.59
C ILE A 291 -105.67 59.82 -84.80
N ASN A 292 -104.37 60.15 -84.86
CA ASN A 292 -103.14 59.46 -84.43
C ASN A 292 -102.73 59.62 -82.94
N GLU A 293 -101.80 58.73 -82.53
CA GLU A 293 -100.63 58.89 -81.63
C GLU A 293 -100.78 59.20 -80.13
N ILE A 294 -100.18 58.32 -79.29
CA ILE A 294 -99.00 58.65 -78.45
C ILE A 294 -98.05 57.43 -78.41
N GLU A 295 -96.81 57.65 -78.85
CA GLU A 295 -95.60 56.85 -78.62
C GLU A 295 -94.90 57.25 -77.31
N MET A 296 -93.95 56.39 -76.88
CA MET A 296 -92.68 56.62 -76.14
C MET A 296 -92.55 55.64 -74.95
N CYS A 297 -91.82 54.53 -75.13
CA CYS A 297 -90.37 54.34 -74.83
C CYS A 297 -90.19 53.69 -73.43
N SER A 298 -89.27 52.77 -73.16
CA SER A 298 -88.10 52.26 -73.90
C SER A 298 -87.39 51.15 -73.10
N SER A 299 -86.79 50.21 -73.84
CA SER A 299 -85.45 49.61 -73.61
C SER A 299 -85.28 48.59 -72.45
N SER A 300 -85.10 47.29 -72.74
CA SER A 300 -83.84 46.60 -73.13
C SER A 300 -82.83 46.57 -71.97
N SER A 301 -82.29 45.45 -71.47
CA SER A 301 -81.47 44.45 -72.19
C SER A 301 -80.71 43.66 -71.12
N SER A 302 -80.70 42.31 -71.22
CA SER A 302 -79.50 41.42 -71.27
C SER A 302 -78.30 41.70 -70.35
N ALA A 303 -77.54 40.76 -69.81
CA ALA A 303 -77.55 39.32 -69.57
C ALA A 303 -76.24 39.07 -68.78
N GLU A 304 -76.28 38.04 -67.93
CA GLU A 304 -75.18 37.08 -67.64
C GLU A 304 -73.84 37.48 -66.97
N ASP A 305 -73.49 36.59 -66.05
CA ASP A 305 -72.18 35.97 -65.76
C ASP A 305 -71.16 36.51 -64.71
N GLU A 306 -71.19 35.80 -63.58
CA GLU A 306 -70.13 35.00 -62.93
C GLU A 306 -68.77 35.57 -62.44
N MET A 307 -68.60 35.36 -61.11
CA MET A 307 -67.45 34.85 -60.34
C MET A 307 -66.20 35.69 -59.94
N ARG A 308 -66.13 35.88 -58.60
CA ARG A 308 -65.06 35.59 -57.60
C ARG A 308 -63.77 36.45 -57.48
N SER A 309 -63.70 37.06 -56.27
CA SER A 309 -62.64 36.99 -55.23
C SER A 309 -61.26 37.67 -55.45
N LEU A 310 -60.93 38.66 -54.59
CA LEU A 310 -59.80 38.63 -53.64
C LEU A 310 -59.61 39.95 -52.84
N ASN A 311 -59.50 39.77 -51.52
CA ASN A 311 -58.67 40.44 -50.50
C ASN A 311 -58.17 41.90 -50.65
N CYS A 312 -58.36 42.68 -49.57
CA CYS A 312 -57.89 44.05 -49.38
C CYS A 312 -56.71 44.13 -48.39
N HIS A 313 -55.60 44.71 -48.83
CA HIS A 313 -54.55 45.31 -47.99
C HIS A 313 -54.43 46.79 -48.38
N THR A 314 -54.25 47.68 -47.40
CA THR A 314 -53.87 49.08 -47.63
C THR A 314 -52.63 49.43 -46.80
N LEU A 315 -51.66 50.05 -47.47
CA LEU A 315 -50.42 50.64 -46.98
C LEU A 315 -50.48 52.16 -47.24
N ASN A 316 -49.86 52.95 -46.36
CA ASN A 316 -49.34 54.31 -46.58
C ASN A 316 -48.08 54.41 -45.67
N ALA A 317 -46.83 54.60 -46.12
CA ALA A 317 -46.19 55.72 -46.85
C ALA A 317 -46.31 57.05 -46.07
N GLY A 318 -45.27 57.82 -45.71
CA GLY A 318 -43.82 57.77 -45.89
C GLY A 318 -43.21 59.19 -45.73
N GLN A 319 -42.05 59.29 -45.05
CA GLN A 319 -40.91 60.22 -45.24
C GLN A 319 -40.92 61.74 -44.86
N LEU A 320 -39.94 62.06 -43.98
CA LEU A 320 -38.75 62.95 -44.11
C LEU A 320 -38.74 64.49 -43.90
N ASP A 321 -37.68 64.86 -43.14
CA ASP A 321 -36.73 65.99 -43.17
C ASP A 321 -37.04 67.41 -42.63
N GLU A 322 -36.42 67.72 -41.49
CA GLU A 322 -35.24 68.61 -41.27
C GLU A 322 -35.16 70.08 -41.81
N ILE A 323 -34.70 70.98 -40.91
CA ILE A 323 -33.78 72.16 -41.07
C ILE A 323 -34.29 73.59 -40.68
N GLU A 324 -33.56 74.19 -39.70
CA GLU A 324 -33.20 75.62 -39.39
C GLU A 324 -34.27 76.74 -39.19
N CYS A 325 -34.10 77.83 -38.40
CA CYS A 325 -32.93 78.51 -37.79
C CYS A 325 -33.35 79.57 -36.70
N ASP A 326 -32.33 80.17 -36.04
CA ASP A 326 -32.24 81.54 -35.40
C ASP A 326 -32.23 81.75 -33.85
N LEU A 327 -31.03 81.72 -33.24
CA LEU A 327 -30.12 82.84 -32.86
C LEU A 327 -30.42 83.96 -31.78
N PHE A 328 -29.46 84.10 -30.82
CA PHE A 328 -29.02 85.24 -29.93
C PHE A 328 -29.94 85.75 -28.77
N ALA A 329 -29.52 86.26 -27.60
CA ALA A 329 -28.24 86.62 -26.94
C ALA A 329 -28.42 86.79 -25.39
N LEU A 330 -27.30 86.94 -24.68
CA LEU A 330 -27.06 86.99 -23.22
C LEU A 330 -27.79 88.11 -22.43
N ASN A 331 -28.13 87.81 -21.17
CA ASN A 331 -28.22 88.77 -20.05
C ASN A 331 -27.84 88.06 -18.74
N GLU A 332 -26.74 88.48 -18.10
CA GLU A 332 -26.10 87.79 -16.96
C GLU A 332 -26.72 88.07 -15.57
N ASP A 333 -27.79 88.89 -15.46
CA ASP A 333 -28.34 89.26 -14.14
C ASP A 333 -29.60 88.47 -13.71
N ASP A 334 -30.15 87.61 -14.57
CA ASP A 334 -31.37 86.80 -14.28
C ASP A 334 -31.03 85.37 -13.78
N CYS A 335 -29.75 84.97 -13.83
CA CYS A 335 -29.29 83.65 -13.39
C CYS A 335 -29.28 83.51 -11.85
N GLY A 336 -29.05 84.58 -11.11
CA GLY A 336 -28.97 84.55 -9.64
C GLY A 336 -30.31 84.25 -8.97
N GLU A 337 -31.40 84.90 -9.39
CA GLU A 337 -32.74 84.66 -8.84
C GLU A 337 -33.31 83.31 -9.26
N LYS A 338 -33.07 82.88 -10.50
CA LYS A 338 -33.46 81.54 -10.98
C LYS A 338 -32.71 80.44 -10.22
N PHE A 339 -31.40 80.60 -10.00
CA PHE A 339 -30.63 79.66 -9.20
C PHE A 339 -31.09 79.65 -7.74
N ARG A 340 -31.44 80.80 -7.16
CA ARG A 340 -31.96 80.90 -5.78
C ARG A 340 -33.35 80.26 -5.65
N LYS A 341 -34.21 80.39 -6.66
CA LYS A 341 -35.51 79.69 -6.76
C LYS A 341 -35.31 78.18 -6.91
N GLN A 342 -34.39 77.74 -7.77
CA GLN A 342 -34.04 76.32 -7.92
C GLN A 342 -33.43 75.74 -6.63
N LEU A 343 -32.61 76.50 -5.90
CA LEU A 343 -32.03 76.06 -4.63
C LEU A 343 -33.09 75.96 -3.53
N LEU A 344 -34.06 76.89 -3.52
CA LEU A 344 -35.21 76.85 -2.62
C LEU A 344 -36.13 75.66 -2.96
N GLU A 345 -36.30 75.36 -4.25
CA GLU A 345 -37.07 74.22 -4.74
C GLU A 345 -36.38 72.89 -4.38
N ILE A 346 -35.06 72.78 -4.54
CA ILE A 346 -34.26 71.63 -4.09
C ILE A 346 -34.33 71.48 -2.57
N TYR A 347 -34.23 72.56 -1.81
CA TYR A 347 -34.35 72.51 -0.35
C TYR A 347 -35.76 72.07 0.10
N GLN A 348 -36.81 72.56 -0.55
CA GLN A 348 -38.19 72.13 -0.29
C GLN A 348 -38.42 70.66 -0.69
N GLN A 349 -37.83 70.21 -1.80
CA GLN A 349 -37.85 68.81 -2.20
C GLN A 349 -37.11 67.92 -1.19
N LEU A 350 -35.93 68.32 -0.74
CA LEU A 350 -35.18 67.62 0.31
C LEU A 350 -35.96 67.54 1.63
N ARG A 351 -36.67 68.63 1.99
CA ARG A 351 -37.48 68.68 3.20
C ARG A 351 -38.72 67.79 3.12
N ARG A 352 -39.36 67.70 1.94
CA ARG A 352 -40.45 66.74 1.69
C ARG A 352 -39.94 65.30 1.79
N VAL A 353 -38.80 64.99 1.17
CA VAL A 353 -38.18 63.66 1.25
C VAL A 353 -37.81 63.31 2.70
N TYR A 354 -37.26 64.25 3.47
CA TYR A 354 -37.00 64.05 4.91
C TYR A 354 -38.28 63.77 5.70
N GLN A 355 -39.35 64.53 5.47
CA GLN A 355 -40.66 64.29 6.11
C GLN A 355 -41.27 62.95 5.69
N ASP A 356 -41.09 62.52 4.44
CA ASP A 356 -41.55 61.23 3.94
C ASP A 356 -40.74 60.06 4.53
N ILE A 357 -39.43 60.21 4.73
CA ILE A 357 -38.59 59.22 5.42
C ILE A 357 -38.96 59.14 6.90
N GLN A 358 -39.22 60.28 7.56
CA GLN A 358 -39.68 60.33 8.94
C GLN A 358 -41.05 59.67 9.12
N ARG A 359 -42.01 59.93 8.21
CA ARG A 359 -43.32 59.28 8.18
C ARG A 359 -43.24 57.77 7.93
N ARG A 360 -42.22 57.31 7.18
CA ARG A 360 -41.98 55.88 6.98
C ARG A 360 -41.38 55.21 8.21
N LYS A 361 -40.53 55.92 8.97
CA LYS A 361 -39.99 55.49 10.27
C LYS A 361 -41.08 55.36 11.34
N ASP A 362 -41.97 56.35 11.43
CA ASP A 362 -43.06 56.34 12.43
C ASP A 362 -44.13 55.25 12.14
N ASN A 363 -44.23 54.76 10.90
CA ASN A 363 -45.23 53.78 10.47
C ASN A 363 -44.75 52.32 10.41
N ASN A 364 -43.52 52.03 10.83
CA ASN A 364 -42.94 50.69 11.01
C ASN A 364 -43.59 49.55 10.19
N GLY A 365 -43.54 49.66 8.86
CA GLY A 365 -43.88 48.58 7.94
C GLY A 365 -45.37 48.14 7.88
N SER A 366 -46.33 48.88 8.45
CA SER A 366 -47.75 48.51 8.32
C SER A 366 -48.49 49.38 7.31
N PHE A 367 -48.50 48.94 6.05
CA PHE A 367 -49.40 49.46 5.02
C PHE A 367 -50.79 48.89 5.27
N ASN A 368 -51.58 49.52 6.14
CA ASN A 368 -53.04 49.40 6.17
C ASN A 368 -53.62 50.41 7.19
N SER A 369 -53.93 51.62 6.74
CA SER A 369 -55.19 52.27 7.10
C SER A 369 -55.38 53.55 6.29
N THR A 370 -56.39 53.54 5.43
CA THR A 370 -57.04 54.74 4.92
C THR A 370 -57.63 55.55 6.07
N GLN A 371 -57.51 56.87 5.97
CA GLN A 371 -58.01 57.92 6.87
C GLN A 371 -57.07 58.31 8.01
N ASP A 372 -56.28 59.36 7.78
CA ASP A 372 -56.32 60.50 8.69
C ASP A 372 -56.07 61.80 7.92
N SER A 373 -57.02 62.72 8.05
CA SER A 373 -56.99 64.07 7.49
C SER A 373 -56.46 64.98 8.59
N GLY A 374 -55.18 65.36 8.50
CA GLY A 374 -54.57 66.24 9.49
C GLY A 374 -53.49 67.09 8.88
N VAL A 375 -53.92 68.21 8.29
CA VAL A 375 -53.22 69.50 8.15
C VAL A 375 -51.69 69.42 7.98
N PRO A 376 -51.12 69.78 6.81
CA PRO A 376 -49.69 70.06 6.77
C PRO A 376 -49.42 71.22 7.72
N ALA A 377 -48.60 71.00 8.74
CA ALA A 377 -48.09 72.09 9.57
C ALA A 377 -47.55 73.17 8.63
N THR A 378 -48.11 74.36 8.76
CA THR A 378 -47.81 75.55 7.99
C THR A 378 -46.29 75.65 7.75
N PRO A 379 -45.83 75.82 6.50
CA PRO A 379 -44.44 76.12 6.28
C PRO A 379 -44.16 77.45 6.98
N GLU A 380 -43.26 77.47 7.96
CA GLU A 380 -42.57 78.73 8.28
C GLU A 380 -42.03 79.26 6.96
N GLU A 381 -42.57 80.38 6.49
CA GLU A 381 -42.17 81.04 5.26
C GLU A 381 -40.73 81.53 5.43
N VAL A 382 -39.77 80.67 5.10
CA VAL A 382 -38.36 81.07 5.02
C VAL A 382 -38.24 81.92 3.75
N HIS A 383 -38.28 83.23 3.93
CA HIS A 383 -38.02 84.19 2.85
C HIS A 383 -36.65 83.94 2.20
N THR A 384 -36.54 84.21 0.90
CA THR A 384 -35.40 83.98 0.00
C THR A 384 -34.03 84.50 0.48
N ASN A 385 -34.01 85.30 1.55
CA ASN A 385 -32.82 85.89 2.15
C ASN A 385 -32.28 85.15 3.39
N GLN A 386 -32.90 84.06 3.84
CA GLN A 386 -32.49 83.35 5.08
C GLN A 386 -31.89 81.95 4.86
N ILE A 387 -31.89 81.42 3.63
CA ILE A 387 -31.21 80.15 3.34
C ILE A 387 -29.71 80.41 3.15
N ASN A 388 -28.94 80.27 4.23
CA ASN A 388 -27.49 80.23 4.18
C ASN A 388 -26.99 78.78 4.10
N PHE A 389 -25.80 78.59 3.51
CA PHE A 389 -25.11 77.30 3.42
C PHE A 389 -25.06 76.55 4.76
N ALA A 390 -24.98 77.27 5.88
CA ALA A 390 -25.02 76.70 7.23
C ALA A 390 -26.32 75.95 7.55
N PHE A 391 -27.48 76.44 7.10
CA PHE A 391 -28.77 75.76 7.30
C PHE A 391 -28.88 74.49 6.45
N ILE A 392 -28.41 74.52 5.20
CA ILE A 392 -28.37 73.35 4.33
C ILE A 392 -27.36 72.33 4.88
N SER A 393 -26.20 72.77 5.36
CA SER A 393 -25.19 71.89 5.97
C SER A 393 -25.68 71.25 7.28
N ALA A 394 -26.41 72.00 8.12
CA ALA A 394 -27.04 71.46 9.31
C ALA A 394 -28.11 70.42 8.96
N PHE A 395 -28.94 70.70 7.95
CA PHE A 395 -29.97 69.77 7.48
C PHE A 395 -29.38 68.49 6.84
N ILE A 396 -28.28 68.61 6.08
CA ILE A 396 -27.56 67.45 5.53
C ILE A 396 -26.95 66.62 6.67
N LYS A 397 -26.34 67.24 7.68
CA LYS A 397 -25.84 66.52 8.86
C LYS A 397 -26.95 65.82 9.63
N GLU A 398 -28.11 66.44 9.74
CA GLU A 398 -29.28 65.84 10.40
C GLU A 398 -29.80 64.62 9.61
N ILE A 399 -29.86 64.70 8.28
CA ILE A 399 -30.14 63.54 7.40
C ILE A 399 -29.06 62.46 7.54
N GLU A 400 -27.79 62.83 7.58
CA GLU A 400 -26.66 61.90 7.72
C GLU A 400 -26.73 61.15 9.07
N THR A 401 -27.04 61.85 10.16
CA THR A 401 -27.25 61.21 11.47
C THR A 401 -28.47 60.30 11.51
N GLN A 402 -29.57 60.66 10.85
CA GLN A 402 -30.78 59.83 10.76
C GLN A 402 -30.57 58.60 9.87
N LEU A 403 -29.85 58.75 8.75
CA LEU A 403 -29.45 57.61 7.92
C LEU A 403 -28.54 56.67 8.70
N ASN A 404 -27.54 57.20 9.41
CA ASN A 404 -26.65 56.39 10.24
C ASN A 404 -27.37 55.69 11.39
N TYR A 405 -28.39 56.32 11.99
CA TYR A 405 -29.25 55.69 12.99
C TYR A 405 -30.14 54.59 12.38
N ALA A 406 -30.75 54.82 11.22
CA ALA A 406 -31.55 53.82 10.50
C ALA A 406 -30.71 52.63 9.99
N PHE A 407 -29.46 52.89 9.58
CA PHE A 407 -28.51 51.83 9.25
C PHE A 407 -28.07 51.06 10.49
N ALA A 408 -27.88 51.71 11.64
CA ALA A 408 -27.55 51.02 12.89
C ALA A 408 -28.69 50.11 13.39
N GLU A 409 -29.95 50.55 13.25
CA GLU A 409 -31.15 49.77 13.62
C GLU A 409 -31.42 48.58 12.66
N LEU A 410 -30.96 48.66 11.40
CA LEU A 410 -30.92 47.52 10.46
C LEU A 410 -29.78 46.51 10.74
N ILE A 411 -28.80 46.88 11.56
CA ILE A 411 -27.55 46.12 11.80
C ILE A 411 -27.51 45.52 13.23
N GLU A 412 -28.56 45.64 14.03
CA GLU A 412 -28.73 44.83 15.26
C GLU A 412 -29.20 43.40 14.93
N GLY A 413 -28.31 42.66 14.26
CA GLY A 413 -28.49 41.28 13.90
C GLY A 413 -27.78 41.01 12.57
N PRO A 414 -27.03 39.90 12.43
CA PRO A 414 -26.41 39.60 11.15
C PRO A 414 -27.53 39.54 10.11
N CYS A 415 -27.40 40.34 9.04
CA CYS A 415 -28.27 40.33 7.87
C CYS A 415 -28.69 38.87 7.54
N ASP A 416 -29.96 38.61 7.25
CA ASP A 416 -30.43 37.23 7.04
C ASP A 416 -29.67 36.53 5.89
N ALA A 417 -29.17 37.28 4.89
CA ALA A 417 -28.26 36.74 3.89
C ALA A 417 -26.87 36.38 4.47
N CYS A 418 -26.38 37.11 5.46
CA CYS A 418 -25.16 36.78 6.20
C CYS A 418 -25.35 35.58 7.15
N LYS A 419 -26.52 35.40 7.76
CA LYS A 419 -26.86 34.17 8.52
C LYS A 419 -26.91 32.95 7.59
N SER A 420 -27.61 33.08 6.47
CA SER A 420 -27.68 32.03 5.45
C SER A 420 -26.30 31.66 4.89
N LEU A 421 -25.44 32.65 4.59
CA LEU A 421 -24.06 32.40 4.18
C LEU A 421 -23.20 31.74 5.27
N LEU A 422 -23.43 32.06 6.55
CA LEU A 422 -22.72 31.41 7.66
C LEU A 422 -23.18 29.96 7.82
N GLU A 423 -24.48 29.70 7.72
CA GLU A 423 -25.06 28.36 7.74
C GLU A 423 -24.53 27.52 6.56
N GLU A 424 -24.56 28.05 5.33
CA GLU A 424 -23.98 27.41 4.15
C GLU A 424 -22.47 27.14 4.31
N ARG A 425 -21.73 28.07 4.93
CA ARG A 425 -20.30 27.89 5.21
C ARG A 425 -20.05 26.79 6.23
N THR A 426 -20.88 26.69 7.27
CA THR A 426 -20.80 25.61 8.26
C THR A 426 -21.19 24.26 7.65
N GLU A 427 -22.21 24.24 6.80
CA GLU A 427 -22.66 23.06 6.05
C GLU A 427 -21.55 22.58 5.09
N LEU A 428 -20.93 23.50 4.34
CA LEU A 428 -19.77 23.22 3.49
C LEU A 428 -18.58 22.68 4.29
N GLN A 429 -18.34 23.20 5.49
CA GLN A 429 -17.26 22.71 6.35
C GLN A 429 -17.57 21.31 6.91
N ARG A 430 -18.84 21.02 7.21
CA ARG A 430 -19.31 19.67 7.59
C ARG A 430 -19.14 18.69 6.44
N LEU A 431 -19.61 19.04 5.25
CA LEU A 431 -19.46 18.22 4.04
C LEU A 431 -17.99 17.99 3.69
N ARG A 432 -17.12 19.00 3.81
CA ARG A 432 -15.68 18.82 3.61
C ARG A 432 -15.07 17.82 4.58
N LYS A 433 -15.43 17.87 5.87
CA LYS A 433 -14.97 16.88 6.87
C LYS A 433 -15.45 15.48 6.52
N GLU A 434 -16.73 15.33 6.20
CA GLU A 434 -17.33 14.05 5.79
C GLU A 434 -16.66 13.50 4.52
N THR A 435 -16.31 14.35 3.55
CA THR A 435 -15.60 13.95 2.33
C THR A 435 -14.17 13.45 2.64
N VAL A 436 -13.48 14.08 3.60
CA VAL A 436 -12.15 13.64 4.05
C VAL A 436 -12.23 12.32 4.80
N GLU A 437 -13.19 12.16 5.71
CA GLU A 437 -13.43 10.91 6.43
C GLU A 437 -13.75 9.77 5.46
N LYS A 438 -14.62 10.00 4.47
CA LYS A 438 -14.91 9.03 3.40
C LYS A 438 -13.68 8.74 2.53
N SER A 439 -12.85 9.74 2.25
CA SER A 439 -11.59 9.53 1.52
C SER A 439 -10.62 8.65 2.31
N ASP A 440 -10.56 8.79 3.63
CA ASP A 440 -9.66 8.00 4.48
C ASP A 440 -10.20 6.58 4.72
N GLU A 441 -11.52 6.42 4.82
CA GLU A 441 -12.18 5.10 4.77
C GLU A 441 -11.88 4.38 3.45
N LEU A 442 -11.97 5.08 2.31
CA LEU A 442 -11.63 4.53 1.00
C LEU A 442 -10.15 4.12 0.90
N LYS A 443 -9.23 4.90 1.48
CA LYS A 443 -7.81 4.52 1.54
C LYS A 443 -7.60 3.25 2.36
N LYS A 444 -8.20 3.16 3.55
CA LYS A 444 -8.12 1.94 4.39
C LYS A 444 -8.69 0.72 3.68
N LEU A 445 -9.84 0.86 3.02
CA LEU A 445 -10.42 -0.21 2.22
C LEU A 445 -9.52 -0.57 1.02
N SER A 446 -8.86 0.41 0.40
CA SER A 446 -7.91 0.14 -0.69
C SER A 446 -6.67 -0.60 -0.20
N GLU A 447 -6.14 -0.26 0.98
CA GLU A 447 -5.01 -0.94 1.61
C GLU A 447 -5.37 -2.39 1.98
N GLN A 448 -6.56 -2.62 2.54
CA GLN A 448 -7.08 -3.96 2.80
C GLN A 448 -7.27 -4.77 1.51
N ASN A 449 -7.72 -4.13 0.42
CA ASN A 449 -7.88 -4.80 -0.86
C ASN A 449 -6.52 -5.19 -1.46
N ILE A 450 -5.50 -4.34 -1.32
CA ILE A 450 -4.11 -4.67 -1.69
C ILE A 450 -3.59 -5.83 -0.84
N GLU A 451 -3.79 -5.81 0.48
CA GLU A 451 -3.36 -6.88 1.38
C GLU A 451 -4.02 -8.22 1.01
N LEU A 452 -5.35 -8.23 0.82
CA LEU A 452 -6.08 -9.42 0.38
C LEU A 452 -5.61 -9.89 -1.01
N SER A 453 -5.35 -8.97 -1.94
CA SER A 453 -4.81 -9.30 -3.27
C SER A 453 -3.43 -9.97 -3.15
N THR A 454 -2.53 -9.44 -2.32
CA THR A 454 -1.22 -10.08 -2.08
C THR A 454 -1.37 -11.46 -1.45
N ARG A 455 -2.31 -11.63 -0.50
CA ARG A 455 -2.61 -12.93 0.12
C ARG A 455 -3.10 -13.95 -0.91
N VAL A 456 -3.98 -13.54 -1.83
CA VAL A 456 -4.44 -14.38 -2.94
C VAL A 456 -3.28 -14.78 -3.84
N THR A 457 -2.41 -13.83 -4.22
CA THR A 457 -1.25 -14.17 -5.08
C THR A 457 -0.30 -15.15 -4.40
N LEU A 458 -0.07 -15.03 -3.09
CA LEU A 458 0.75 -15.98 -2.33
C LEU A 458 0.11 -17.36 -2.31
N LEU A 459 -1.19 -17.46 -1.99
CA LEU A 459 -1.93 -18.71 -2.01
C LEU A 459 -1.96 -19.35 -3.42
N GLU A 460 -2.03 -18.55 -4.48
CA GLU A 460 -1.93 -19.04 -5.86
C GLU A 460 -0.55 -19.61 -6.16
N THR A 461 0.53 -18.98 -5.67
CA THR A 461 1.90 -19.53 -5.83
C THR A 461 2.10 -20.81 -5.03
N GLU A 462 1.62 -20.87 -3.79
CA GLU A 462 1.65 -22.08 -2.96
C GLU A 462 0.84 -23.21 -3.61
N LEU A 463 -0.33 -22.91 -4.15
CA LEU A 463 -1.17 -23.88 -4.84
C LEU A 463 -0.54 -24.36 -6.16
N LYS A 464 0.23 -23.51 -6.85
CA LYS A 464 1.04 -23.93 -8.01
C LYS A 464 2.19 -24.85 -7.58
N ALA A 465 2.93 -24.51 -6.53
CA ALA A 465 4.01 -25.34 -6.01
C ALA A 465 3.51 -26.73 -5.57
N VAL A 466 2.39 -26.78 -4.84
CA VAL A 466 1.76 -28.04 -4.42
C VAL A 466 1.25 -28.85 -5.62
N LYS A 467 0.73 -28.19 -6.67
CA LYS A 467 0.34 -28.87 -7.92
C LYS A 467 1.57 -29.44 -8.63
N GLU A 468 2.67 -28.71 -8.70
CA GLU A 468 3.94 -29.18 -9.27
C GLU A 468 4.49 -30.37 -8.48
N GLU A 469 4.48 -30.33 -7.15
CA GLU A 469 4.88 -31.47 -6.32
C GLU A 469 3.99 -32.69 -6.54
N ARG A 470 2.67 -32.50 -6.59
CA ARG A 470 1.73 -33.58 -6.91
C ARG A 470 1.99 -34.15 -8.30
N ASP A 471 2.22 -33.31 -9.29
CA ASP A 471 2.44 -33.73 -10.67
C ASP A 471 3.80 -34.42 -10.82
N ASN A 472 4.83 -33.98 -10.11
CA ASN A 472 6.11 -34.66 -9.97
C ASN A 472 5.95 -36.05 -9.32
N LEU A 473 5.15 -36.15 -8.25
CA LEU A 473 4.87 -37.44 -7.60
C LEU A 473 4.05 -38.36 -8.50
N LYS A 474 3.08 -37.82 -9.25
CA LYS A 474 2.33 -38.57 -10.27
C LYS A 474 3.24 -39.04 -11.40
N GLU A 475 4.14 -38.20 -11.89
CA GLU A 475 5.11 -38.57 -12.91
C GLU A 475 6.10 -39.62 -12.37
N CYS A 476 6.48 -39.57 -11.09
CA CYS A 476 7.24 -40.63 -10.43
C CYS A 476 6.45 -41.95 -10.36
N ILE A 477 5.15 -41.90 -10.06
CA ILE A 477 4.28 -43.09 -9.97
C ILE A 477 3.93 -43.63 -11.38
N GLU A 478 3.76 -42.78 -12.38
CA GLU A 478 3.61 -43.19 -13.79
C GLU A 478 4.94 -43.73 -14.33
N SER A 479 6.07 -43.17 -13.87
CA SER A 479 7.40 -43.76 -14.02
C SER A 479 7.59 -45.03 -13.19
N ASP A 480 6.75 -45.38 -12.21
CA ASP A 480 6.80 -46.67 -11.53
C ASP A 480 6.16 -47.80 -12.36
N ALA A 481 5.66 -47.48 -13.57
CA ALA A 481 5.51 -48.45 -14.66
C ALA A 481 6.82 -48.67 -15.44
N THR A 482 7.95 -48.11 -14.99
CA THR A 482 9.27 -48.55 -15.46
C THR A 482 9.60 -49.89 -14.80
N PRO A 483 10.11 -50.87 -15.58
CA PRO A 483 10.43 -52.18 -15.04
C PRO A 483 11.41 -52.00 -13.89
N LYS A 484 11.28 -52.81 -12.83
CA LYS A 484 12.11 -52.79 -11.61
C LYS A 484 13.63 -52.62 -11.88
N ASP A 485 14.09 -52.99 -13.06
CA ASP A 485 15.44 -52.79 -13.58
C ASP A 485 15.86 -51.30 -13.69
N GLU A 486 14.98 -50.37 -14.03
CA GLU A 486 15.32 -48.94 -14.10
C GLU A 486 15.46 -48.31 -12.72
N ILE A 487 14.65 -48.73 -11.76
CA ILE A 487 14.77 -48.32 -10.34
C ILE A 487 16.08 -48.84 -9.76
N VAL A 488 16.43 -50.10 -10.03
CA VAL A 488 17.71 -50.69 -9.61
C VAL A 488 18.89 -49.97 -10.27
N LYS A 489 18.79 -49.64 -11.56
CA LYS A 489 19.83 -48.90 -12.29
C LYS A 489 20.02 -47.49 -11.72
N ARG A 490 18.93 -46.76 -11.45
CA ARG A 490 18.98 -45.43 -10.83
C ARG A 490 19.55 -45.49 -9.41
N ALA A 491 19.24 -46.53 -8.63
CA ALA A 491 19.83 -46.75 -7.32
C ALA A 491 21.34 -47.05 -7.39
N TRP A 492 21.79 -47.81 -8.39
CA TRP A 492 23.21 -48.05 -8.64
C TRP A 492 23.93 -46.77 -9.05
N GLU A 493 23.35 -45.97 -9.94
CA GLU A 493 23.91 -44.68 -10.34
C GLU A 493 24.04 -43.72 -9.17
N LEU A 494 23.04 -43.63 -8.28
CA LEU A 494 23.11 -42.81 -7.06
C LEU A 494 24.19 -43.31 -6.09
N ARG A 495 24.30 -44.62 -5.90
CA ARG A 495 25.37 -45.22 -5.09
C ARG A 495 26.74 -44.90 -5.68
N ASP A 496 26.91 -45.08 -6.98
CA ASP A 496 28.20 -44.88 -7.66
C ASP A 496 28.59 -43.40 -7.66
N GLN A 497 27.63 -42.48 -7.81
CA GLN A 497 27.86 -41.04 -7.62
C GLN A 497 28.24 -40.70 -6.17
N ALA A 498 27.59 -41.31 -5.18
CA ALA A 498 27.92 -41.10 -3.77
C ALA A 498 29.33 -41.64 -3.44
N VAL A 499 29.68 -42.81 -3.97
CA VAL A 499 31.03 -43.39 -3.85
C VAL A 499 32.06 -42.51 -4.55
N ALA A 500 31.77 -41.98 -5.73
CA ALA A 500 32.66 -41.05 -6.42
C ALA A 500 32.90 -39.78 -5.61
N ARG A 501 31.84 -39.15 -5.07
CA ARG A 501 31.96 -37.97 -4.19
C ARG A 501 32.77 -38.28 -2.94
N LYS A 502 32.53 -39.43 -2.30
CA LYS A 502 33.30 -39.88 -1.14
C LYS A 502 34.78 -40.01 -1.48
N ASN A 503 35.12 -40.69 -2.58
CA ASN A 503 36.49 -40.86 -3.03
C ASN A 503 37.16 -39.50 -3.34
N THR A 504 36.44 -38.55 -3.95
CA THR A 504 36.94 -37.19 -4.18
C THR A 504 37.31 -36.49 -2.87
N VAL A 505 36.42 -36.53 -1.88
CA VAL A 505 36.66 -35.92 -0.56
C VAL A 505 37.80 -36.63 0.17
N GLU A 506 37.90 -37.96 0.08
CA GLU A 506 39.02 -38.71 0.66
C GLU A 506 40.37 -38.35 0.02
N ILE A 507 40.40 -38.13 -1.29
CA ILE A 507 41.60 -37.65 -2.01
C ILE A 507 41.96 -36.23 -1.56
N GLU A 508 40.99 -35.32 -1.43
CA GLU A 508 41.22 -33.96 -0.93
C GLU A 508 41.69 -33.96 0.53
N LEU A 509 41.15 -34.83 1.37
CA LEU A 509 41.61 -35.01 2.74
C LEU A 509 43.05 -35.54 2.80
N ALA A 510 43.40 -36.49 1.92
CA ALA A 510 44.78 -36.97 1.82
C ALA A 510 45.73 -35.85 1.36
N LYS A 511 45.32 -35.01 0.40
CA LYS A 511 46.11 -33.86 -0.06
C LYS A 511 46.33 -32.83 1.05
N THR A 512 45.27 -32.41 1.74
CA THR A 512 45.39 -31.46 2.87
C THR A 512 46.23 -32.02 4.01
N ARG A 513 46.17 -33.34 4.26
CA ARG A 513 47.05 -34.01 5.23
C ARG A 513 48.52 -33.94 4.81
N ILE A 514 48.81 -34.17 3.52
CA ILE A 514 50.17 -34.03 2.98
C ILE A 514 50.65 -32.58 3.07
N GLU A 515 49.80 -31.61 2.72
CA GLU A 515 50.11 -30.18 2.85
C GLU A 515 50.41 -29.77 4.30
N CYS A 516 49.61 -30.24 5.26
CA CYS A 516 49.84 -30.02 6.69
C CYS A 516 51.18 -30.63 7.14
N MET A 517 51.49 -31.86 6.72
CA MET A 517 52.80 -32.48 7.00
C MET A 517 53.95 -31.69 6.38
N HIS A 518 53.78 -31.16 5.17
CA HIS A 518 54.79 -30.34 4.49
C HIS A 518 55.02 -29.01 5.21
N VAL A 519 53.96 -28.29 5.58
CA VAL A 519 54.04 -27.04 6.34
C VAL A 519 54.67 -27.29 7.72
N ASN A 520 54.34 -28.40 8.38
CA ASN A 520 54.95 -28.75 9.66
C ASN A 520 56.45 -29.05 9.50
N SER A 521 56.86 -29.72 8.42
CA SER A 521 58.28 -29.93 8.09
C SER A 521 59.00 -28.59 7.88
N GLN A 522 58.41 -27.68 7.10
CA GLN A 522 58.97 -26.34 6.89
C GLN A 522 59.08 -25.54 8.19
N LEU A 523 58.09 -25.65 9.08
CA LEU A 523 58.12 -25.01 10.39
C LEU A 523 59.26 -25.57 11.26
N MET A 524 59.44 -26.89 11.28
CA MET A 524 60.53 -27.53 12.00
C MET A 524 61.90 -27.09 11.46
N GLU A 525 62.05 -26.98 10.14
CA GLU A 525 63.26 -26.45 9.51
C GLU A 525 63.50 -24.97 9.89
N ALA A 526 62.46 -24.14 9.89
CA ALA A 526 62.58 -22.73 10.30
C ALA A 526 62.92 -22.57 11.80
N ILE A 527 62.35 -23.41 12.66
CA ILE A 527 62.69 -23.46 14.09
C ILE A 527 64.16 -23.88 14.25
N GLN A 528 64.60 -24.91 13.53
CA GLN A 528 65.98 -25.38 13.56
C GLN A 528 66.96 -24.28 13.12
N GLN A 529 66.68 -23.61 12.00
CA GLN A 529 67.48 -22.47 11.54
C GLN A 529 67.50 -21.32 12.56
N LYS A 530 66.36 -21.02 13.21
CA LYS A 530 66.29 -20.00 14.25
C LYS A 530 67.13 -20.38 15.48
N ILE A 531 67.11 -21.65 15.88
CA ILE A 531 67.93 -22.16 16.98
C ILE A 531 69.42 -22.03 16.61
N GLU A 532 69.81 -22.41 15.40
CA GLU A 532 71.20 -22.29 14.91
C GLU A 532 71.67 -20.83 14.89
N LEU A 533 70.84 -19.90 14.40
CA LEU A 533 71.16 -18.47 14.43
C LEU A 533 71.25 -17.93 15.86
N SER A 534 70.38 -18.39 16.78
CA SER A 534 70.44 -18.02 18.19
C SER A 534 71.73 -18.50 18.84
N GLN A 535 72.13 -19.75 18.59
CA GLN A 535 73.39 -20.32 19.07
C GLN A 535 74.60 -19.57 18.51
N GLN A 536 74.57 -19.19 17.22
CA GLN A 536 75.60 -18.34 16.63
C GLN A 536 75.66 -16.98 17.34
N LEU A 537 74.52 -16.31 17.57
CA LEU A 537 74.50 -15.03 18.28
C LEU A 537 75.04 -15.14 19.72
N GLU A 538 74.70 -16.20 20.44
CA GLU A 538 75.26 -16.49 21.77
C GLU A 538 76.78 -16.68 21.70
N GLN A 539 77.28 -17.41 20.70
CA GLN A 539 78.72 -17.56 20.47
C GLN A 539 79.40 -16.22 20.17
N TRP A 540 78.83 -15.41 19.28
CA TRP A 540 79.32 -14.06 18.98
C TRP A 540 79.32 -13.15 20.21
N GLN A 541 78.31 -13.29 21.08
CA GLN A 541 78.24 -12.54 22.35
C GLN A 541 79.38 -12.92 23.28
N VAL A 542 79.67 -14.22 23.42
CA VAL A 542 80.79 -14.73 24.23
C VAL A 542 82.13 -14.26 23.65
N ASP A 543 82.31 -14.34 22.33
CA ASP A 543 83.55 -13.91 21.67
C ASP A 543 83.78 -12.39 21.83
N MET A 544 82.72 -11.57 21.71
CA MET A 544 82.80 -10.13 21.95
C MET A 544 83.10 -9.79 23.42
N GLN A 545 82.52 -10.51 24.38
CA GLN A 545 82.87 -10.36 25.80
C GLN A 545 84.35 -10.70 26.05
N SER A 546 84.84 -11.80 25.48
CA SER A 546 86.25 -12.19 25.56
C SER A 546 87.18 -11.12 24.96
N LEU A 547 86.83 -10.54 23.82
CA LEU A 547 87.60 -9.43 23.21
C LEU A 547 87.59 -8.18 24.09
N LEU A 548 86.46 -7.83 24.71
CA LEU A 548 86.37 -6.71 25.65
C LEU A 548 87.22 -6.98 26.90
N ASP A 549 87.18 -8.18 27.46
CA ASP A 549 87.99 -8.59 28.61
C ASP A 549 89.49 -8.56 28.27
N GLU A 550 89.88 -9.03 27.08
CA GLU A 550 91.25 -8.90 26.59
C GLU A 550 91.67 -7.44 26.43
N GLN A 551 90.82 -6.59 25.86
CA GLN A 551 91.11 -5.16 25.71
C GLN A 551 91.25 -4.47 27.07
N LEU A 552 90.36 -4.78 28.02
CA LEU A 552 90.38 -4.27 29.38
C LEU A 552 91.65 -4.74 30.09
N LYS A 553 92.00 -6.02 29.98
CA LYS A 553 93.24 -6.59 30.54
C LYS A 553 94.48 -5.95 29.92
N LYS A 554 94.54 -5.76 28.59
CA LYS A 554 95.64 -5.04 27.90
C LYS A 554 95.76 -3.60 28.37
N LYS A 555 94.64 -2.90 28.59
CA LYS A 555 94.65 -1.53 29.14
C LYS A 555 95.12 -1.48 30.59
N LEU A 556 94.67 -2.40 31.43
CA LEU A 556 95.14 -2.51 32.82
C LEU A 556 96.63 -2.82 32.88
N THR A 557 97.13 -3.77 32.08
CA THR A 557 98.56 -4.11 32.06
C THR A 557 99.41 -2.99 31.45
N SER A 558 98.94 -2.30 30.41
CA SER A 558 99.60 -1.10 29.88
C SER A 558 99.66 0.01 30.92
N HIS A 559 98.57 0.26 31.65
CA HIS A 559 98.52 1.25 32.71
C HIS A 559 99.44 0.88 33.88
N GLU A 560 99.48 -0.39 34.28
CA GLU A 560 100.44 -0.88 35.29
C GLU A 560 101.89 -0.75 34.83
N GLN A 561 102.18 -1.03 33.56
CA GLN A 561 103.52 -0.85 32.98
C GLN A 561 103.91 0.63 32.88
N ASP A 562 102.98 1.52 32.52
CA ASP A 562 103.18 2.96 32.50
C ASP A 562 103.39 3.53 33.91
N GLU A 563 102.64 3.05 34.90
CA GLU A 563 102.84 3.39 36.32
C GLU A 563 104.18 2.86 36.86
N LYS A 564 104.56 1.62 36.52
CA LYS A 564 105.89 1.06 36.81
C LYS A 564 107.01 1.85 36.12
N SER A 565 106.78 2.33 34.89
CA SER A 565 107.74 3.14 34.16
C SER A 565 107.85 4.56 34.73
N ARG A 566 106.74 5.15 35.17
CA ARG A 566 106.71 6.43 35.88
C ARG A 566 107.44 6.34 37.22
N THR A 567 107.16 5.30 38.01
CA THR A 567 107.86 5.05 39.28
C THR A 567 109.34 4.76 39.06
N ASN A 568 109.73 3.99 38.04
CA ASN A 568 111.13 3.79 37.67
C ASN A 568 111.83 5.07 37.19
N ARG A 569 111.15 5.94 36.42
CA ARG A 569 111.69 7.26 36.05
C ARG A 569 111.88 8.16 37.26
N LEU A 570 110.97 8.11 38.24
CA LEU A 570 111.15 8.81 39.52
C LEU A 570 112.38 8.26 40.27
N HIS A 571 112.56 6.94 40.34
CA HIS A 571 113.73 6.32 40.97
C HIS A 571 115.05 6.62 40.22
N GLN A 572 115.05 6.66 38.88
CA GLN A 572 116.21 7.04 38.07
C GLN A 572 116.55 8.53 38.22
N ASN A 573 115.56 9.41 38.32
CA ASN A 573 115.80 10.83 38.62
C ASN A 573 116.40 11.01 40.02
N TYR A 574 115.95 10.24 41.02
CA TYR A 574 116.60 10.21 42.35
C TYR A 574 118.04 9.65 42.29
N ALA A 575 118.31 8.63 41.48
CA ALA A 575 119.65 8.08 41.31
C ALA A 575 120.62 9.02 40.55
N ASN A 576 120.15 9.73 39.52
CA ASN A 576 120.96 10.67 38.74
C ASN A 576 121.33 11.95 39.52
N VAL A 577 120.50 12.39 40.46
CA VAL A 577 120.85 13.46 41.42
C VAL A 577 122.00 13.00 42.34
N ASN A 578 122.02 11.73 42.74
CA ASN A 578 123.09 11.19 43.60
C ASN A 578 124.42 10.94 42.84
N VAL A 579 124.39 10.58 41.56
CA VAL A 579 125.61 10.39 40.75
C VAL A 579 126.27 11.74 40.40
N THR A 580 125.49 12.80 40.15
CA THR A 580 126.04 14.16 39.96
C THR A 580 126.65 14.72 41.26
N ALA A 581 126.11 14.37 42.44
CA ALA A 581 126.73 14.70 43.71
C ALA A 581 128.09 13.97 43.94
N GLN A 582 128.24 12.74 43.47
CA GLN A 582 129.49 11.96 43.62
C GLN A 582 130.64 12.43 42.71
N LEU A 583 130.36 12.95 41.51
CA LEU A 583 131.39 13.47 40.59
C LEU A 583 131.99 14.80 41.06
N ASN A 584 131.25 15.60 41.83
CA ASN A 584 131.73 16.88 42.36
C ASN A 584 132.74 16.72 43.51
N ASN A 585 132.70 15.59 44.23
CA ASN A 585 133.63 15.33 45.34
C ASN A 585 134.99 14.79 44.88
N LYS A 586 135.09 14.18 43.69
CA LYS A 586 136.38 13.69 43.15
C LYS A 586 137.26 14.80 42.56
N SER A 587 136.67 15.90 42.07
CA SER A 587 137.45 17.03 41.53
C SER A 587 138.09 17.93 42.59
N LYS A 588 137.66 17.84 43.86
CA LYS A 588 138.25 18.63 44.96
C LYS A 588 139.48 17.98 45.60
N PHE A 589 139.65 16.66 45.47
CA PHE A 589 140.78 15.94 46.08
C PHE A 589 142.11 16.04 45.31
N LEU A 590 142.09 16.41 44.02
CA LEU A 590 143.30 16.49 43.17
C LEU A 590 144.02 17.86 43.21
N LYS A 591 143.59 18.81 44.06
CA LYS A 591 144.21 20.15 44.15
C LYS A 591 145.08 20.42 45.39
N LEU A 592 145.31 19.44 46.28
CA LEU A 592 145.99 19.69 47.56
C LEU A 592 147.38 19.07 47.78
N TRP A 593 148.00 18.43 46.78
CA TRP A 593 149.39 17.94 46.87
C TRP A 593 150.25 18.52 45.77
N ARG A 594 150.61 19.80 45.96
CA ARG A 594 151.75 20.46 45.32
C ARG A 594 152.44 21.34 46.39
N THR A 595 153.05 20.66 47.36
CA THR A 595 154.23 21.05 48.16
C THR A 595 154.66 19.83 48.96
#